data_AF-A0A9D9VH92-F1
#
_entry.id   AF-A0A9D9VH92-F1
#
_cell.length_a   1.000
_cell.length_b   1.000
_cell.length_c   1.000
_cell.angle_alpha   90.00
_cell.angle_beta   90.00
_cell.angle_gamma   90.00
#
_symmetry.space_group_name_H-M   'P 1'
#
loop_
_entity.id
_entity.type
_entity.pdbx_description
1 polymer ?
#
loop_
_entity_poly.entity_id
_entity_poly.type
_entity_poly.pdbx_seq_one_letter_code
_entity_poly.pdbx_strand_id
1 'polypeptide(L)'
;MDTLSVLFSISATGCLLWGYWLYNRGIYKGTISPNVTTFFLWVIGGAVEAGSYWNITEDPLKRLFPIVCATVVVVTFFFALARGRFQKPKRIDILILVLDLELVLVMLTDYRPEYLMLMVQIDLILTFCPIWGSTWEKPEGEDPLPWMIWTLSYTLLTITVMLRFEDGWDLVYPILNIFLHALVGIIARFRTAAPSG
;
A
#
# COMPACT_ATOMS: atom_id res chain seq x y z
N MET A 1 7.14 -6.06 -26.57
CA MET A 1 6.40 -6.26 -25.32
C MET A 1 5.54 -7.49 -25.48
N ASP A 2 5.59 -8.42 -24.52
CA ASP A 2 4.75 -9.62 -24.53
C ASP A 2 3.30 -9.25 -24.20
N THR A 3 2.34 -9.64 -25.05
CA THR A 3 0.92 -9.27 -24.95
C THR A 3 0.31 -9.73 -23.62
N LEU A 4 0.74 -10.87 -23.10
CA LEU A 4 0.21 -11.42 -21.85
C LEU A 4 0.65 -10.58 -20.65
N SER A 5 1.92 -10.22 -20.57
CA SER A 5 2.45 -9.33 -19.52
C SER A 5 1.76 -7.96 -19.50
N VAL A 6 1.42 -7.42 -20.68
CA VAL A 6 0.68 -6.14 -20.79
C VAL A 6 -0.74 -6.29 -20.27
N LEU A 7 -1.44 -7.38 -20.62
CA LEU A 7 -2.80 -7.64 -20.15
C LEU A 7 -2.85 -7.72 -18.63
N PHE A 8 -1.96 -8.51 -18.02
CA PHE A 8 -1.88 -8.63 -16.56
C PHE A 8 -1.55 -7.30 -15.87
N SER A 9 -0.65 -6.50 -16.44
CA SER A 9 -0.30 -5.18 -15.90
C SER A 9 -1.48 -4.20 -15.93
N ILE A 10 -2.24 -4.19 -17.03
CA ILE A 10 -3.46 -3.38 -17.17
C ILE A 10 -4.52 -3.85 -16.17
N SER A 11 -4.73 -5.16 -16.05
CA SER A 11 -5.67 -5.72 -15.08
C SER A 11 -5.28 -5.41 -13.64
N ALA A 12 -3.99 -5.53 -13.30
CA ALA A 12 -3.45 -5.17 -11.99
C ALA A 12 -3.75 -3.70 -11.67
N THR A 13 -3.42 -2.79 -12.59
CA THR A 13 -3.68 -1.35 -12.43
C THR A 13 -5.18 -1.04 -12.35
N GLY A 14 -6.01 -1.71 -13.14
CA GLY A 14 -7.46 -1.58 -13.08
C GLY A 14 -8.03 -2.00 -11.71
N CYS A 15 -7.57 -3.12 -11.16
CA CYS A 15 -7.93 -3.57 -9.82
C CYS A 15 -7.46 -2.57 -8.75
N LEU A 16 -6.24 -2.04 -8.88
CA LEU A 16 -5.69 -1.03 -7.97
C LEU A 16 -6.63 0.17 -7.87
N LEU A 17 -6.97 0.76 -9.03
CA LEU A 17 -7.86 1.92 -9.14
C LEU A 17 -9.27 1.62 -8.63
N TRP A 18 -9.80 0.42 -8.91
CA TRP A 18 -11.09 -0.02 -8.39
C TRP A 18 -11.04 -0.08 -6.84
N GLY A 19 -10.02 -0.70 -6.27
CA GLY A 19 -9.84 -0.77 -4.81
C GLY A 19 -9.91 0.63 -4.17
N TYR A 20 -9.15 1.59 -4.71
CA TYR A 20 -9.21 2.99 -4.24
C TYR A 20 -10.55 3.66 -4.46
N TRP A 21 -11.23 3.41 -5.57
CA TRP A 21 -12.57 3.94 -5.81
C TRP A 21 -13.59 3.43 -4.77
N LEU A 22 -13.58 2.13 -4.46
CA LEU A 22 -14.44 1.55 -3.42
C LEU A 22 -14.08 2.09 -2.03
N TYR A 23 -12.78 2.20 -1.74
CA TYR A 23 -12.29 2.74 -0.47
C TYR A 23 -12.75 4.19 -0.27
N ASN A 24 -12.56 5.04 -1.28
CA ASN A 24 -13.02 6.43 -1.28
C ASN A 24 -14.55 6.55 -1.21
N ARG A 25 -15.28 5.64 -1.85
CA ARG A 25 -16.74 5.56 -1.70
C ARG A 25 -17.14 5.22 -0.26
N GLY A 26 -16.40 4.36 0.42
CA GLY A 26 -16.58 4.05 1.84
C GLY A 26 -16.29 5.26 2.74
N ILE A 27 -15.21 5.99 2.49
CA ILE A 27 -14.89 7.26 3.16
C ILE A 27 -16.03 8.27 2.98
N TYR A 28 -16.51 8.43 1.75
CA TYR A 28 -17.61 9.34 1.42
C TYR A 28 -18.89 9.01 2.19
N LYS A 29 -19.26 7.72 2.21
CA LYS A 29 -20.42 7.22 2.96
C LYS A 29 -20.21 7.23 4.47
N GLY A 30 -18.96 7.34 4.92
CA GLY A 30 -18.61 7.29 6.33
C GLY A 30 -18.56 5.89 6.94
N THR A 31 -18.51 4.86 6.10
CA THR A 31 -18.37 3.47 6.53
C THR A 31 -16.90 3.08 6.71
N ILE A 32 -15.98 3.87 6.17
CA ILE A 32 -14.53 3.71 6.35
C ILE A 32 -13.98 4.95 7.03
N SER A 33 -13.14 4.74 8.04
CA SER A 33 -12.38 5.80 8.72
C SER A 33 -10.91 5.39 8.72
N PRO A 34 -10.08 5.92 7.80
CA PRO A 34 -8.72 5.42 7.62
C PRO A 34 -7.81 5.76 8.80
N ASN A 35 -6.76 4.98 9.02
CA ASN A 35 -5.67 5.36 9.94
C ASN A 35 -4.84 6.50 9.34
N VAL A 36 -4.82 7.66 10.00
CA VAL A 36 -4.11 8.85 9.48
C VAL A 36 -2.61 8.63 9.33
N THR A 37 -2.01 7.90 10.26
CA THR A 37 -0.56 7.67 10.26
C THR A 37 -0.18 6.81 9.07
N THR A 38 -0.86 5.68 8.84
CA THR A 38 -0.59 4.82 7.69
C THR A 38 -0.72 5.58 6.37
N PHE A 39 -1.82 6.31 6.15
CA PHE A 39 -1.97 7.02 4.89
C PHE A 39 -0.99 8.19 4.72
N PHE A 40 -0.59 8.85 5.80
CA PHE A 40 0.45 9.88 5.75
C PHE A 40 1.80 9.26 5.38
N LEU A 41 2.15 8.13 6.00
CA LEU A 41 3.38 7.41 5.68
C LEU A 41 3.37 6.91 4.23
N TRP A 42 2.26 6.35 3.74
CA TRP A 42 2.15 5.93 2.33
C TRP A 42 2.25 7.08 1.34
N VAL A 43 1.86 8.30 1.69
CA VAL A 43 2.09 9.48 0.84
C VAL A 43 3.59 9.75 0.69
N ILE A 44 4.35 9.67 1.79
CA ILE A 44 5.79 9.97 1.80
C ILE A 44 6.58 8.77 1.24
N GLY A 45 6.43 7.60 1.85
CA GLY A 45 7.08 6.35 1.45
C GLY A 45 6.73 5.96 0.02
N GLY A 46 5.48 6.14 -0.40
CA GLY A 46 5.06 5.89 -1.79
C GLY A 46 5.77 6.78 -2.81
N ALA A 47 6.12 8.01 -2.46
CA ALA A 47 6.91 8.89 -3.32
C ALA A 47 8.37 8.39 -3.43
N VAL A 48 8.95 7.96 -2.31
CA VAL A 48 10.31 7.37 -2.27
C VAL A 48 10.36 6.06 -3.05
N GLU A 49 9.37 5.19 -2.87
CA GLU A 49 9.23 3.93 -3.59
C GLU A 49 9.07 4.15 -5.09
N ALA A 50 8.15 5.02 -5.51
CA ALA A 50 7.96 5.35 -6.91
C ALA A 50 9.23 5.93 -7.55
N GLY A 51 9.96 6.80 -6.84
CA GLY A 51 11.25 7.34 -7.27
C GLY A 51 12.34 6.26 -7.36
N SER A 52 12.37 5.33 -6.42
CA SER A 52 13.31 4.21 -6.40
C SER A 52 13.09 3.30 -7.60
N TYR A 53 11.84 2.89 -7.86
CA TYR A 53 11.50 2.10 -9.04
C TYR A 53 11.79 2.86 -10.35
N TRP A 54 11.57 4.17 -10.40
CA TRP A 54 11.92 4.97 -11.58
C TRP A 54 13.41 4.90 -11.91
N ASN A 55 14.28 4.87 -10.90
CA ASN A 55 15.73 4.88 -11.06
C ASN A 55 16.34 3.49 -11.23
N ILE A 56 15.71 2.44 -10.69
CA ILE A 56 16.27 1.07 -10.63
C ILE A 56 15.82 0.21 -11.81
N THR A 57 14.58 0.37 -12.30
CA THR A 57 14.04 -0.46 -13.39
C THR A 57 13.80 0.34 -14.67
N GLU A 58 14.33 -0.16 -15.78
CA GLU A 58 14.02 0.37 -17.12
C GLU A 58 12.67 -0.12 -17.65
N ASP A 59 12.11 -1.17 -17.05
CA ASP A 59 10.84 -1.76 -17.47
C ASP A 59 9.65 -0.82 -17.16
N PRO A 60 8.94 -0.32 -18.18
CA PRO A 60 7.84 0.60 -17.99
C PRO A 60 6.67 -0.03 -17.21
N LEU A 61 6.42 -1.33 -17.34
CA LEU A 61 5.31 -1.99 -16.65
C LEU A 61 5.60 -2.18 -15.17
N LYS A 62 6.87 -2.41 -14.80
CA LYS A 62 7.30 -2.52 -13.40
C LYS A 62 7.27 -1.16 -12.69
N ARG A 63 7.69 -0.07 -13.36
CA ARG A 63 7.76 1.27 -12.74
C ARG A 63 6.44 2.04 -12.70
N LEU A 64 5.54 1.84 -13.67
CA LEU A 64 4.29 2.62 -13.73
C LEU A 64 3.33 2.28 -12.59
N PHE A 65 3.29 1.03 -12.15
CA PHE A 65 2.36 0.60 -11.11
C PHE A 65 2.60 1.31 -9.76
N PRO A 66 3.84 1.36 -9.21
CA PRO A 66 4.13 2.15 -8.00
C PRO A 66 3.79 3.64 -8.14
N ILE A 67 4.05 4.26 -9.31
CA ILE A 67 3.72 5.67 -9.56
C ILE A 67 2.21 5.91 -9.50
N VAL A 68 1.43 5.05 -10.15
CA VAL A 68 -0.03 5.12 -10.11
C VAL A 68 -0.51 4.95 -8.67
N CYS A 69 0.02 3.95 -7.94
CA CYS A 69 -0.29 3.69 -6.54
C CYS A 69 -0.04 4.94 -5.66
N ALA A 70 1.17 5.50 -5.70
CA ALA A 70 1.53 6.69 -4.95
C ALA A 70 0.60 7.87 -5.26
N THR A 71 0.26 8.07 -6.54
CA THR A 71 -0.65 9.14 -6.96
C THR A 71 -2.05 8.97 -6.35
N VAL A 72 -2.62 7.77 -6.41
CA VAL A 72 -3.97 7.54 -5.87
C VAL A 72 -4.01 7.52 -4.35
N VAL A 73 -2.94 7.09 -3.67
CA VAL A 73 -2.79 7.25 -2.23
C VAL A 73 -2.87 8.73 -1.84
N VAL A 74 -2.12 9.60 -2.53
CA VAL A 74 -2.14 11.06 -2.28
C VAL A 74 -3.56 11.61 -2.43
N VAL A 75 -4.26 11.24 -3.51
CA VAL A 75 -5.65 11.64 -3.73
C VAL A 75 -6.55 11.15 -2.60
N THR A 76 -6.43 9.89 -2.19
CA THR A 76 -7.23 9.33 -1.08
C THR A 76 -6.91 10.00 0.25
N PHE A 77 -5.65 10.30 0.56
CA PHE A 77 -5.25 10.98 1.78
C PHE A 77 -5.91 12.36 1.87
N PHE A 78 -5.76 13.20 0.84
CA PHE A 78 -6.36 14.53 0.83
C PHE A 78 -7.89 14.48 0.77
N PHE A 79 -8.47 13.49 0.11
CA PHE A 79 -9.91 13.26 0.11
C PHE A 79 -10.43 12.90 1.51
N ALA A 80 -9.77 11.99 2.22
CA ALA A 80 -10.11 11.63 3.59
C ALA A 80 -9.93 12.80 4.57
N LEU A 81 -8.87 13.61 4.37
CA LEU A 81 -8.61 14.83 5.13
C LEU A 81 -9.73 15.84 4.97
N ALA A 82 -10.11 16.15 3.72
CA ALA A 82 -11.19 17.09 3.40
C ALA A 82 -12.55 16.63 3.94
N ARG A 83 -12.73 15.32 4.18
CA ARG A 83 -13.94 14.74 4.77
C ARG A 83 -13.89 14.61 6.29
N GLY A 84 -12.75 14.91 6.93
CA GLY A 84 -12.59 14.75 8.37
C GLY A 84 -12.78 13.31 8.86
N ARG A 85 -12.41 12.32 8.03
CA ARG A 85 -12.70 10.89 8.26
C ARG A 85 -11.56 10.10 8.89
N PHE A 86 -10.43 10.73 9.12
CA PHE A 86 -9.29 10.06 9.73
C PHE A 86 -9.54 9.69 11.19
N GLN A 87 -9.09 8.49 11.55
CA GLN A 87 -8.94 8.10 12.95
C GLN A 87 -7.84 8.93 13.61
N LYS A 88 -7.98 9.19 14.92
CA LYS A 88 -6.93 9.87 15.69
C LYS A 88 -5.75 8.93 15.90
N PRO A 89 -4.50 9.42 15.75
CA PRO A 89 -3.33 8.60 15.94
C PRO A 89 -3.16 8.25 17.42
N LYS A 90 -2.71 7.03 17.68
CA LYS A 90 -2.32 6.55 19.02
C LYS A 90 -0.84 6.79 19.26
N ARG A 91 -0.41 6.61 20.51
CA ARG A 91 1.01 6.72 20.89
C ARG A 91 1.91 5.77 20.10
N ILE A 92 1.44 4.54 19.86
CA ILE A 92 2.19 3.56 19.05
C ILE A 92 2.28 4.00 17.59
N ASP A 93 1.22 4.60 17.03
CA ASP A 93 1.25 5.12 15.67
C ASP A 93 2.26 6.27 15.55
N ILE A 94 2.34 7.15 16.56
CA ILE A 94 3.34 8.22 16.58
C ILE A 94 4.76 7.68 16.68
N LEU A 95 4.99 6.61 17.46
CA LEU A 95 6.31 5.96 17.51
C LEU A 95 6.69 5.39 16.15
N ILE A 96 5.76 4.68 15.49
CA ILE A 96 5.98 4.12 14.14
C ILE A 96 6.26 5.24 13.14
N LEU A 97 5.48 6.33 13.19
CA LEU A 97 5.69 7.52 12.35
C LEU A 97 7.12 8.06 12.48
N VAL A 98 7.63 8.22 13.70
CA VAL A 98 8.98 8.75 13.92
C VAL A 98 10.04 7.80 13.35
N LEU A 99 9.94 6.50 13.65
CA LEU A 99 10.90 5.50 13.18
C LEU A 99 10.92 5.38 11.65
N ASP A 100 9.74 5.43 11.03
CA ASP A 100 9.59 5.38 9.57
C ASP A 100 10.15 6.64 8.89
N LEU A 101 9.90 7.83 9.46
CA LEU A 101 10.48 9.07 8.95
C LEU A 101 12.01 9.11 9.07
N GLU A 102 12.58 8.54 10.14
CA GLU A 102 14.03 8.37 10.26
C GLU A 102 14.57 7.44 9.17
N LEU A 103 13.88 6.32 8.92
CA LEU A 103 14.25 5.39 7.85
C LEU A 103 14.18 6.06 6.47
N VAL A 104 13.10 6.77 6.16
CA VAL A 104 12.95 7.55 4.92
C VAL A 104 14.08 8.58 4.77
N LEU A 105 14.44 9.28 5.85
CA LEU A 105 15.53 10.26 5.81
C LEU A 105 16.88 9.60 5.47
N VAL A 106 17.15 8.41 6.02
CA VAL A 106 18.34 7.62 5.65
C VAL A 106 18.31 7.27 4.17
N MET A 107 17.18 6.79 3.65
CA MET A 107 17.04 6.46 2.22
C MET A 107 17.30 7.67 1.29
N LEU A 108 16.89 8.87 1.72
CA LEU A 108 17.07 10.10 0.95
C LEU A 108 18.49 10.66 1.01
N THR A 109 19.29 10.30 2.03
CA THR A 109 20.62 10.90 2.27
C THR A 109 21.79 9.96 1.95
N ASP A 110 21.63 8.65 2.11
CA ASP A 110 22.64 7.63 1.77
C ASP A 110 22.12 6.72 0.64
N TYR A 111 22.06 7.29 -0.57
CA TYR A 111 21.54 6.59 -1.74
C TYR A 111 22.51 5.52 -2.24
N ARG A 112 22.29 4.29 -1.79
CA ARG A 112 22.98 3.08 -2.25
C ARG A 112 21.94 2.09 -2.77
N PRO A 113 21.87 1.82 -4.09
CA PRO A 113 20.83 1.00 -4.69
C PRO A 113 20.63 -0.37 -4.02
N GLU A 114 21.73 -1.00 -3.59
CA GLU A 114 21.73 -2.30 -2.93
C GLU A 114 21.02 -2.30 -1.57
N TYR A 115 21.07 -1.19 -0.83
CA TYR A 115 20.41 -1.07 0.48
C TYR A 115 19.01 -0.47 0.34
N LEU A 116 18.80 0.41 -0.63
CA LEU A 116 17.54 1.08 -0.86
C LEU A 116 16.40 0.07 -1.10
N MET A 117 16.66 -0.97 -1.89
CA MET A 117 15.65 -2.00 -2.16
C MET A 117 15.19 -2.69 -0.86
N LEU A 118 16.13 -3.05 0.03
CA LEU A 118 15.82 -3.67 1.33
C LEU A 118 15.11 -2.70 2.28
N MET A 119 15.59 -1.46 2.34
CA MET A 119 15.03 -0.42 3.19
C MET A 119 13.57 -0.11 2.82
N VAL A 120 13.25 -0.06 1.51
CA VAL A 120 11.87 0.10 1.02
C VAL A 120 10.96 -1.04 1.49
N GLN A 121 11.44 -2.29 1.56
CA GLN A 121 10.61 -3.39 2.09
C GLN A 121 10.36 -3.28 3.60
N ILE A 122 11.36 -2.79 4.35
CA ILE A 122 11.23 -2.56 5.79
C ILE A 122 10.22 -1.43 6.06
N ASP A 123 10.38 -0.31 5.36
CA ASP A 123 9.44 0.82 5.37
C ASP A 123 8.02 0.35 5.08
N LEU A 124 7.83 -0.40 3.99
CA LEU A 124 6.54 -0.94 3.63
C LEU A 124 5.90 -1.77 4.76
N ILE A 125 6.66 -2.61 5.47
CA ILE A 125 6.12 -3.36 6.62
C ILE A 125 5.76 -2.41 7.77
N LEU A 126 6.63 -1.45 8.09
CA LEU A 126 6.43 -0.49 9.18
C LEU A 126 5.17 0.35 8.95
N THR A 127 4.96 0.85 7.73
CA THR A 127 3.79 1.69 7.40
C THR A 127 2.44 0.96 7.52
N PHE A 128 2.43 -0.37 7.44
CA PHE A 128 1.23 -1.20 7.65
C PHE A 128 0.93 -1.48 9.13
N CYS A 129 1.90 -1.36 10.03
CA CYS A 129 1.70 -1.62 11.45
C CYS A 129 0.56 -0.80 12.10
N PRO A 130 0.43 0.53 11.87
CA PRO A 130 -0.65 1.33 12.46
C PRO A 130 -2.03 0.88 11.98
N ILE A 131 -2.18 0.58 10.68
CA ILE A 131 -3.46 0.13 10.13
C ILE A 131 -3.82 -1.28 10.61
N TRP A 132 -2.86 -2.19 10.79
CA TRP A 132 -3.16 -3.47 11.43
C TRP A 132 -3.64 -3.29 12.87
N GLY A 133 -2.96 -2.45 13.65
CA GLY A 133 -3.35 -2.16 15.03
C GLY A 133 -4.74 -1.53 15.11
N SER A 134 -5.03 -0.52 14.28
CA SER A 134 -6.34 0.13 14.28
C SER A 134 -7.45 -0.79 13.76
N THR A 135 -7.20 -1.59 12.73
CA THR A 135 -8.18 -2.54 12.19
C THR A 135 -8.43 -3.69 13.16
N TRP A 136 -7.42 -4.12 13.91
CA TRP A 136 -7.56 -5.18 14.91
C TRP A 136 -8.44 -4.77 16.09
N GLU A 137 -8.30 -3.51 16.54
CA GLU A 137 -9.09 -2.94 17.63
C GLU A 137 -10.48 -2.50 17.18
N LYS A 138 -10.58 -1.90 15.98
CA LYS A 138 -11.83 -1.39 15.43
C LYS A 138 -12.04 -1.85 13.97
N PRO A 139 -12.38 -3.13 13.75
CA PRO A 139 -12.49 -3.73 12.42
C PRO A 139 -13.53 -3.07 11.53
N GLU A 140 -14.61 -2.54 12.11
CA GLU A 140 -15.67 -1.82 11.40
C GLU A 140 -15.22 -0.46 10.85
N GLY A 141 -14.02 0.00 11.20
CA GLY A 141 -13.40 1.18 10.60
C GLY A 141 -12.89 0.95 9.18
N GLU A 142 -12.82 -0.31 8.72
CA GLU A 142 -12.32 -0.71 7.42
C GLU A 142 -13.33 -1.64 6.69
N ASP A 143 -13.35 -1.57 5.36
CA ASP A 143 -14.12 -2.50 4.52
C ASP A 143 -13.17 -3.55 3.93
N PRO A 144 -13.40 -4.87 4.15
CA PRO A 144 -12.51 -5.91 3.64
C PRO A 144 -12.45 -5.97 2.10
N LEU A 145 -13.48 -5.53 1.37
CA LEU A 145 -13.54 -5.69 -0.08
C LEU A 145 -12.43 -4.92 -0.83
N PRO A 146 -12.19 -3.62 -0.59
CA PRO A 146 -11.03 -2.90 -1.14
C PRO A 146 -9.69 -3.64 -0.91
N TRP A 147 -9.44 -4.13 0.31
CA TRP A 147 -8.21 -4.85 0.67
C TRP A 147 -8.01 -6.13 -0.12
N MET A 148 -9.08 -6.89 -0.35
CA MET A 148 -9.04 -8.10 -1.19
C MET A 148 -8.81 -7.77 -2.67
N ILE A 149 -9.36 -6.66 -3.16
CA ILE A 149 -9.13 -6.19 -4.53
C ILE A 149 -7.67 -5.74 -4.72
N TRP A 150 -7.08 -5.06 -3.73
CA TRP A 150 -5.65 -4.75 -3.76
C TRP A 150 -4.79 -6.01 -3.69
N THR A 151 -5.15 -6.99 -2.87
CA THR A 151 -4.48 -8.31 -2.84
C THR A 151 -4.47 -8.96 -4.23
N LEU A 152 -5.61 -8.94 -4.94
CA LEU A 152 -5.69 -9.43 -6.32
C LEU A 152 -4.83 -8.59 -7.27
N SER A 153 -4.85 -7.26 -7.13
CA SER A 153 -4.03 -6.35 -7.92
C SER A 153 -2.54 -6.69 -7.83
N TYR A 154 -2.00 -6.87 -6.61
CA TYR A 154 -0.61 -7.26 -6.40
C TYR A 154 -0.31 -8.70 -6.84
N THR A 155 -1.30 -9.59 -6.83
CA THR A 155 -1.17 -10.94 -7.41
C THR A 155 -0.98 -10.87 -8.93
N LEU A 156 -1.78 -10.05 -9.61
CA LEU A 156 -1.65 -9.82 -11.06
C LEU A 156 -0.35 -9.09 -11.41
N LEU A 157 0.09 -8.15 -10.57
CA LEU A 157 1.40 -7.52 -10.70
C LEU A 157 2.54 -8.54 -10.55
N THR A 158 2.45 -9.43 -9.56
CA THR A 158 3.45 -10.51 -9.38
C THR A 158 3.55 -11.37 -10.63
N ILE A 159 2.41 -11.76 -11.23
CA ILE A 159 2.40 -12.51 -12.49
C ILE A 159 3.07 -11.69 -13.61
N THR A 160 2.79 -10.39 -13.70
CA THR A 160 3.43 -9.50 -14.68
C THR A 160 4.95 -9.51 -14.52
N VAL A 161 5.45 -9.40 -13.28
CA VAL A 161 6.89 -9.43 -12.98
C VAL A 161 7.49 -10.79 -13.30
N MET A 162 6.81 -11.89 -12.98
CA MET A 162 7.27 -13.25 -13.33
C MET A 162 7.37 -13.48 -14.85
N LEU A 163 6.45 -12.92 -15.64
CA LEU A 163 6.51 -12.98 -17.10
C LEU A 163 7.62 -12.09 -17.69
N ARG A 164 8.14 -11.15 -16.89
CA ARG A 164 9.18 -10.17 -17.25
C ARG A 164 10.37 -10.29 -16.30
N PHE A 165 10.64 -11.52 -15.87
CA PHE A 165 11.59 -11.83 -14.82
C PHE A 165 13.01 -11.48 -15.25
N GLU A 166 13.68 -10.68 -14.45
CA GLU A 166 15.08 -10.29 -14.64
C GLU A 166 15.88 -10.60 -13.37
N ASP A 167 15.34 -10.18 -12.22
CA ASP A 167 15.92 -10.45 -10.89
C ASP A 167 14.83 -10.95 -9.92
N GLY A 168 15.22 -11.84 -9.00
CA GLY A 168 14.38 -12.27 -7.88
C GLY A 168 13.96 -11.13 -6.95
N TRP A 169 14.76 -10.06 -6.86
CA TRP A 169 14.43 -8.88 -6.07
C TRP A 169 13.16 -8.17 -6.55
N ASP A 170 12.85 -8.22 -7.85
CA ASP A 170 11.64 -7.60 -8.41
C ASP A 170 10.34 -8.23 -7.87
N LEU A 171 10.42 -9.49 -7.39
CA LEU A 171 9.26 -10.21 -6.85
C LEU A 171 8.97 -9.85 -5.39
N VAL A 172 9.94 -9.31 -4.65
CA VAL A 172 9.79 -9.09 -3.21
C VAL A 172 8.66 -8.10 -2.93
N TYR A 173 8.67 -6.95 -3.59
CA TYR A 173 7.66 -5.90 -3.43
C TYR A 173 6.22 -6.37 -3.70
N PRO A 174 5.89 -6.94 -4.89
CA PRO A 174 4.51 -7.32 -5.16
C PRO A 174 4.06 -8.50 -4.29
N ILE A 175 4.95 -9.47 -4.00
CA ILE A 175 4.61 -10.59 -3.10
C ILE A 175 4.35 -10.11 -1.68
N LEU A 176 5.22 -9.24 -1.14
CA LEU A 176 5.04 -8.67 0.18
C LEU A 176 3.70 -7.94 0.28
N ASN A 177 3.37 -7.10 -0.70
CA ASN A 177 2.09 -6.40 -0.73
C ASN A 177 0.86 -7.30 -0.78
N ILE A 178 0.92 -8.49 -1.42
CA ILE A 178 -0.16 -9.48 -1.35
C ILE A 178 -0.45 -9.80 0.12
N PHE A 179 0.58 -10.14 0.90
CA PHE A 179 0.41 -10.51 2.31
C PHE A 179 -0.06 -9.33 3.16
N LEU A 180 0.55 -8.15 2.98
CA LEU A 180 0.22 -6.97 3.79
C LEU A 180 -1.25 -6.55 3.61
N HIS A 181 -1.73 -6.50 2.35
CA HIS A 181 -3.12 -6.16 2.05
C HIS A 181 -4.10 -7.26 2.45
N ALA A 182 -3.77 -8.54 2.19
CA ALA A 182 -4.61 -9.66 2.58
C ALA A 182 -4.83 -9.68 4.09
N LEU A 183 -3.78 -9.40 4.87
CA LEU A 183 -3.88 -9.36 6.33
C LEU A 183 -4.87 -8.30 6.81
N VAL A 184 -4.85 -7.08 6.25
CA VAL A 184 -5.84 -6.04 6.61
C VAL A 184 -7.25 -6.50 6.27
N GLY A 185 -7.46 -7.04 5.06
CA GLY A 185 -8.78 -7.53 4.63
C GLY A 185 -9.31 -8.68 5.49
N ILE A 186 -8.44 -9.61 5.87
CA ILE A 186 -8.73 -10.73 6.78
C ILE A 186 -9.14 -10.20 8.15
N ILE A 187 -8.36 -9.29 8.75
CA ILE A 187 -8.66 -8.72 10.07
C ILE A 187 -10.01 -8.00 10.05
N ALA A 188 -10.24 -7.14 9.05
CA ALA A 188 -11.49 -6.41 8.87
C ALA A 188 -12.70 -7.36 8.72
N ARG A 189 -12.54 -8.48 8.00
CA ARG A 189 -13.62 -9.45 7.77
C ARG A 189 -13.95 -10.29 9.00
N PHE A 190 -12.95 -10.86 9.68
CA PHE A 190 -13.20 -11.84 10.75
C PHE A 190 -13.73 -11.20 12.02
N ARG A 191 -13.34 -9.96 12.31
CA ARG A 191 -13.71 -9.32 13.58
C ARG A 191 -14.95 -8.42 13.50
N THR A 192 -15.41 -8.08 12.30
CA THR A 192 -16.77 -7.55 12.12
C THR A 192 -17.85 -8.63 12.31
N ALA A 193 -17.51 -9.90 12.11
CA ALA A 193 -18.43 -11.03 12.24
C ALA A 193 -18.47 -11.65 13.66
N ALA A 194 -17.53 -11.30 14.53
CA ALA A 194 -17.53 -11.77 15.92
C ALA A 194 -18.58 -10.99 16.72
N PRO A 195 -19.49 -11.66 17.46
CA PRO A 195 -20.45 -10.96 18.31
C PRO A 195 -19.69 -10.15 19.36
N SER A 196 -20.05 -8.87 19.50
CA SER A 196 -19.57 -7.99 20.57
C SER A 196 -20.01 -8.57 21.91
N GLY A 197 -19.10 -9.28 22.58
CA GLY A 197 -19.27 -9.81 23.92
C GLY A 197 -19.21 -8.73 24.99
#